data_AF-N9KMU7-F1
#
_entry.id   AF-N9KMU7-F1
#
_cell.length_a   1.000
_cell.length_b   1.000
_cell.length_c   1.000
_cell.angle_alpha   90.00
_cell.angle_beta   90.00
_cell.angle_gamma   90.00
#
_symmetry.space_group_name_H-M   'P 1'
#
loop_
_entity.id
_entity.type
_entity.pdbx_description
1 polymer ?
#
loop_
_entity_poly.entity_id
_entity_poly.type
_entity_poly.pdbx_seq_one_letter_code
_entity_poly.pdbx_strand_id
1 'polypeptide(L)'
;MRSGKLINRKSYPLTRYGFICAVSRKESSSDLSLSLNEPLNINASKIKNSLGYIGLFQFGEAALIDLGYYKHWNANSDKTKANDWTGNWVGKNGINSLSDFLKSPSKQIQIIGQWIDFLCERLRNRNFNEYYGKIINGIEITESGAIAGAHLVGDGGLGSFLGVPGFKGNYKESDGNNVHISKYIDLFNYYDLESCCDRKIYILLRNQIGQIVKNKKLTIQSEYNGKFEQSKFTVDTESDDQGLLPVIIRACPHLKNWF
;
A
#
# COMPACT_ATOMS: atom_id res chain seq x y z
N MET A 1 -21.19 -4.27 1.30
CA MET A 1 -19.73 -4.15 1.53
C MET A 1 -19.37 -2.67 1.61
N ARG A 2 -18.46 -2.28 2.51
CA ARG A 2 -17.92 -0.91 2.51
C ARG A 2 -17.08 -0.70 1.24
N SER A 3 -17.18 0.48 0.64
CA SER A 3 -16.42 0.84 -0.56
C SER A 3 -15.51 2.02 -0.26
N GLY A 4 -14.38 2.08 -0.95
CA GLY A 4 -13.44 3.21 -0.90
C GLY A 4 -14.02 4.47 -1.55
N LYS A 5 -13.21 5.53 -1.54
CA LYS A 5 -13.56 6.81 -2.17
C LYS A 5 -13.72 6.66 -3.69
N LEU A 6 -14.42 7.61 -4.30
CA LEU A 6 -14.62 7.64 -5.74
C LEU A 6 -13.31 7.99 -6.47
N ILE A 7 -12.94 7.15 -7.43
CA ILE A 7 -11.84 7.34 -8.37
C ILE A 7 -12.44 7.32 -9.77
N ASN A 8 -12.38 8.46 -10.46
CA ASN A 8 -12.94 8.61 -11.81
C ASN A 8 -14.40 8.09 -11.89
N ARG A 9 -15.22 8.50 -10.92
CA ARG A 9 -16.65 8.16 -10.75
C ARG A 9 -16.96 6.70 -10.37
N LYS A 10 -15.96 5.90 -9.99
CA LYS A 10 -16.15 4.53 -9.46
C LYS A 10 -15.58 4.38 -8.07
N SER A 11 -16.24 3.61 -7.22
CA SER A 11 -15.70 3.14 -5.94
C SER A 11 -15.42 1.66 -6.02
N TYR A 12 -14.45 1.19 -5.23
CA TYR A 12 -14.05 -0.21 -5.20
C TYR A 12 -14.26 -0.80 -3.80
N PRO A 13 -14.57 -2.11 -3.66
CA PRO A 13 -14.64 -2.75 -2.36
C PRO A 13 -13.35 -2.54 -1.56
N LEU A 14 -13.45 -2.40 -0.23
CA LEU A 14 -12.27 -2.25 0.65
C LEU A 14 -11.51 -3.57 0.86
N THR A 15 -11.10 -4.19 -0.24
CA THR A 15 -10.32 -5.44 -0.28
C THR A 15 -9.03 -5.22 -1.05
N ARG A 16 -8.11 -6.19 -0.98
CA ARG A 16 -6.82 -6.10 -1.68
C ARG A 16 -7.01 -5.94 -3.19
N TYR A 17 -7.91 -6.73 -3.75
CA TYR A 17 -8.26 -6.62 -5.17
C TYR A 17 -8.89 -5.26 -5.49
N GLY A 18 -9.78 -4.75 -4.61
CA GLY A 18 -10.35 -3.42 -4.78
C GLY A 18 -9.30 -2.31 -4.76
N PHE A 19 -8.25 -2.43 -3.93
CA PHE A 19 -7.12 -1.51 -3.92
C PHE A 19 -6.37 -1.53 -5.25
N ILE A 20 -6.07 -2.72 -5.78
CA ILE A 20 -5.43 -2.89 -7.09
C ILE A 20 -6.27 -2.24 -8.19
N CYS A 21 -7.59 -2.50 -8.21
CA CYS A 21 -8.50 -1.86 -9.17
C CYS A 21 -8.51 -0.33 -9.04
N ALA A 22 -8.50 0.18 -7.81
CA ALA A 22 -8.51 1.59 -7.50
C ALA A 22 -7.24 2.30 -7.99
N VAL A 23 -6.05 1.74 -7.70
CA VAL A 23 -4.76 2.29 -8.15
C VAL A 23 -4.68 2.28 -9.68
N SER A 24 -5.00 1.13 -10.30
CA SER A 24 -5.01 1.00 -11.77
C SER A 24 -5.90 2.05 -12.44
N ARG A 25 -7.10 2.28 -11.88
CA ARG A 25 -8.06 3.28 -12.39
C ARG A 25 -7.58 4.72 -12.20
N LYS A 26 -6.82 4.98 -11.12
CA LYS A 26 -6.27 6.30 -10.83
C LYS A 26 -5.14 6.66 -11.79
N GLU A 27 -4.36 5.67 -12.21
CA GLU A 27 -3.09 5.85 -12.91
C GLU A 27 -3.16 5.55 -14.41
N SER A 28 -4.23 4.89 -14.85
CA SER A 28 -4.46 4.61 -16.26
C SER A 28 -5.94 4.69 -16.61
N SER A 29 -6.25 4.57 -17.90
CA SER A 29 -7.63 4.51 -18.39
C SER A 29 -8.33 3.18 -18.10
N SER A 30 -7.65 2.22 -17.47
CA SER A 30 -8.13 0.86 -17.22
C SER A 30 -9.41 0.80 -16.36
N ASP A 31 -10.07 -0.35 -16.42
CA ASP A 31 -11.22 -0.70 -15.61
C ASP A 31 -11.15 -2.19 -15.29
N LEU A 32 -10.46 -2.50 -14.21
CA LEU A 32 -10.18 -3.87 -13.81
C LEU A 32 -11.41 -4.61 -13.23
N SER A 33 -12.56 -3.95 -13.10
CA SER A 33 -13.82 -4.68 -12.89
C SER A 33 -14.27 -5.47 -14.12
N LEU A 34 -13.68 -5.19 -15.28
CA LEU A 34 -13.89 -5.91 -16.53
C LEU A 34 -12.77 -6.94 -16.77
N SER A 35 -12.94 -7.79 -17.78
CA SER A 35 -11.91 -8.75 -18.20
C SER A 35 -10.59 -8.04 -18.54
N LEU A 36 -9.46 -8.66 -18.19
CA LEU A 36 -8.14 -8.18 -18.61
C LEU A 36 -7.97 -8.17 -20.13
N ASN A 37 -8.77 -8.96 -20.86
CA ASN A 37 -8.77 -9.02 -22.31
C ASN A 37 -9.65 -7.94 -22.97
N GLU A 38 -10.36 -7.11 -22.18
CA GLU A 38 -11.08 -5.98 -22.75
C GLU A 38 -10.11 -5.01 -23.45
N PRO A 39 -10.46 -4.46 -24.63
CA PRO A 39 -9.59 -3.53 -25.36
C PRO A 39 -9.09 -2.36 -24.50
N LEU A 40 -9.93 -1.86 -23.61
CA LEU A 40 -9.58 -0.79 -22.68
C LEU A 40 -8.44 -1.18 -21.72
N ASN A 41 -8.47 -2.39 -21.16
CA ASN A 41 -7.43 -2.88 -20.25
C ASN A 41 -6.14 -3.26 -21.01
N ILE A 42 -6.27 -3.87 -22.20
CA ILE A 42 -5.14 -4.17 -23.09
C ILE A 42 -4.43 -2.89 -23.55
N ASN A 43 -5.18 -1.85 -23.89
CA ASN A 43 -4.60 -0.59 -24.35
C ASN A 43 -3.92 0.14 -23.19
N ALA A 44 -4.56 0.20 -22.02
CA ALA A 44 -3.99 0.81 -20.83
C ALA A 44 -2.68 0.12 -20.39
N SER A 45 -2.59 -1.22 -20.48
CA SER A 45 -1.38 -1.95 -20.09
C SER A 45 -0.15 -1.66 -20.95
N LYS A 46 -0.35 -1.10 -22.15
CA LYS A 46 0.71 -0.80 -23.13
C LYS A 46 1.23 0.64 -23.07
N ILE A 47 0.63 1.49 -22.24
CA ILE A 47 1.00 2.91 -22.18
C ILE A 47 2.32 3.11 -21.44
N LYS A 48 3.22 3.89 -22.05
CA LYS A 48 4.34 4.56 -21.40
C LYS A 48 4.03 6.06 -21.43
N ASN A 49 3.99 6.73 -20.28
CA ASN A 49 3.73 8.17 -20.24
C ASN A 49 4.99 8.99 -20.61
N SER A 50 4.86 10.31 -20.70
CA SER A 50 5.96 11.21 -21.09
C SER A 50 7.13 11.23 -20.10
N LEU A 51 6.91 10.84 -18.85
CA LEU A 51 7.94 10.68 -17.81
C LEU A 51 8.49 9.24 -17.74
N GLY A 52 8.01 8.37 -18.63
CA GLY A 52 8.49 7.02 -18.81
C GLY A 52 7.88 5.96 -17.90
N TYR A 53 6.87 6.28 -17.09
CA TYR A 53 6.17 5.27 -16.30
C TYR A 53 5.28 4.38 -17.16
N ILE A 54 5.16 3.09 -16.81
CA ILE A 54 4.59 2.08 -17.71
C ILE A 54 3.41 1.29 -17.15
N GLY A 55 2.47 0.95 -18.03
CA GLY A 55 1.41 -0.02 -17.79
C GLY A 55 0.26 0.46 -16.91
N LEU A 56 -0.53 -0.49 -16.42
CA LEU A 56 -1.76 -0.28 -15.65
C LEU A 56 -1.54 0.54 -14.37
N PHE A 57 -0.37 0.39 -13.76
CA PHE A 57 0.03 0.96 -12.47
C PHE A 57 1.20 1.93 -12.59
N GLN A 58 1.45 2.44 -13.81
CA GLN A 58 2.49 3.42 -14.10
C GLN A 58 3.80 3.14 -13.34
N PHE A 59 4.34 1.92 -13.48
CA PHE A 59 5.55 1.51 -12.79
C PHE A 59 6.76 2.32 -13.27
N GLY A 60 7.62 2.70 -12.33
CA GLY A 60 8.96 3.22 -12.61
C GLY A 60 10.02 2.13 -12.51
N GLU A 61 11.22 2.41 -13.02
CA GLU A 61 12.34 1.46 -13.02
C GLU A 61 12.74 1.05 -11.61
N ALA A 62 12.80 2.01 -10.68
CA ALA A 62 13.19 1.77 -9.29
C ALA A 62 12.34 0.65 -8.63
N ALA A 63 11.03 0.65 -8.87
CA ALA A 63 10.14 -0.38 -8.35
C ALA A 63 10.40 -1.75 -8.99
N LEU A 64 10.66 -1.81 -10.29
CA LEU A 64 10.98 -3.07 -10.97
C LEU A 64 12.40 -3.56 -10.67
N ILE A 65 13.33 -2.68 -10.31
CA ILE A 65 14.66 -3.03 -9.78
C ILE A 65 14.55 -3.65 -8.40
N ASP A 66 13.81 -2.99 -7.50
CA ASP A 66 13.54 -3.50 -6.16
C ASP A 66 12.89 -4.90 -6.18
N LEU A 67 11.99 -5.13 -7.14
CA LEU A 67 11.34 -6.43 -7.33
C LEU A 67 12.18 -7.44 -8.12
N GLY A 68 13.38 -7.06 -8.61
CA GLY A 68 14.29 -7.93 -9.35
C GLY A 68 13.84 -8.28 -10.76
N TYR A 69 12.97 -7.48 -11.37
CA TYR A 69 12.57 -7.60 -12.78
C TYR A 69 13.50 -6.83 -13.72
N TYR A 70 14.18 -5.81 -13.21
CA TYR A 70 14.99 -4.89 -13.99
C TYR A 70 16.33 -4.59 -13.31
N LYS A 71 17.36 -4.27 -14.09
CA LYS A 71 18.68 -3.85 -13.60
C LYS A 71 19.22 -2.75 -14.49
N HIS A 72 19.81 -1.70 -13.90
CA HIS A 72 20.67 -0.80 -14.67
C HIS A 72 21.93 -1.55 -15.13
N TRP A 73 22.61 -1.05 -16.17
CA TRP A 73 23.82 -1.67 -16.72
C TRP A 73 24.89 -1.94 -15.64
N ASN A 74 25.58 -3.07 -15.73
CA ASN A 74 26.67 -3.48 -14.84
C ASN A 74 27.85 -2.47 -14.93
N ALA A 75 27.79 -1.42 -14.11
CA ALA A 75 28.88 -0.53 -13.70
C ALA A 75 28.41 0.63 -12.78
N ASN A 76 27.18 0.61 -12.24
CA ASN A 76 26.57 1.81 -11.62
C ASN A 76 26.57 3.03 -12.57
N SER A 77 26.47 2.82 -13.89
CA SER A 77 26.59 3.91 -14.86
C SER A 77 25.26 4.42 -15.40
N ASP A 78 24.12 4.06 -14.81
CA ASP A 78 22.94 4.90 -15.00
C ASP A 78 23.07 6.14 -14.11
N LYS A 79 23.48 7.23 -14.76
CA LYS A 79 23.62 8.55 -14.14
C LYS A 79 22.27 9.28 -14.06
N THR A 80 21.18 8.66 -14.51
CA THR A 80 19.86 9.26 -14.57
C THR A 80 18.93 8.60 -13.54
N LYS A 81 18.03 9.40 -12.97
CA LYS A 81 16.89 8.91 -12.17
C LYS A 81 15.63 8.79 -13.05
N ALA A 82 15.80 8.72 -14.37
CA ALA A 82 14.72 8.73 -15.34
C ALA A 82 14.20 7.31 -15.58
N ASN A 83 12.95 7.18 -16.04
CA ASN A 83 12.38 5.90 -16.48
C ASN A 83 12.56 5.75 -18.00
N ASP A 84 13.80 5.65 -18.47
CA ASP A 84 14.12 5.60 -19.90
C ASP A 84 14.08 4.19 -20.49
N TRP A 85 14.18 3.18 -19.64
CA TRP A 85 14.20 1.74 -19.89
C TRP A 85 15.41 1.28 -20.71
N THR A 86 16.59 1.88 -20.48
CA THR A 86 17.86 1.57 -21.18
C THR A 86 18.73 0.48 -20.53
N GLY A 87 18.43 0.09 -19.29
CA GLY A 87 18.99 -1.09 -18.62
C GLY A 87 18.47 -2.44 -19.14
N ASN A 88 18.68 -3.49 -18.35
CA ASN A 88 18.42 -4.88 -18.70
C ASN A 88 17.26 -5.49 -17.92
N TRP A 89 16.37 -6.19 -18.62
CA TRP A 89 15.35 -7.03 -18.02
C TRP A 89 15.95 -8.37 -17.57
N VAL A 90 15.53 -8.86 -16.41
CA VAL A 90 16.13 -10.04 -15.77
C VAL A 90 15.52 -11.36 -16.26
N GLY A 91 14.35 -11.33 -16.91
CA GLY A 91 13.63 -12.54 -17.31
C GLY A 91 12.74 -13.15 -16.22
N LYS A 92 12.68 -12.52 -15.03
CA LYS A 92 11.86 -12.97 -13.90
C LYS A 92 10.41 -13.16 -14.34
N ASN A 93 9.82 -14.31 -14.03
CA ASN A 93 8.45 -14.68 -14.38
C ASN A 93 8.10 -14.58 -15.88
N GLY A 94 9.11 -14.70 -16.76
CA GLY A 94 8.95 -14.67 -18.22
C GLY A 94 8.99 -13.26 -18.84
N ILE A 95 9.40 -12.24 -18.08
CA ILE A 95 9.48 -10.85 -18.57
C ILE A 95 10.92 -10.54 -18.95
N ASN A 96 11.25 -10.72 -20.24
CA ASN A 96 12.60 -10.54 -20.79
C ASN A 96 12.78 -9.19 -21.49
N SER A 97 11.72 -8.41 -21.64
CA SER A 97 11.74 -7.12 -22.32
C SER A 97 10.61 -6.20 -21.86
N LEU A 98 10.72 -4.91 -22.20
CA LEU A 98 9.64 -3.93 -22.01
C LEU A 98 8.37 -4.35 -22.77
N SER A 99 8.54 -4.92 -23.97
CA SER A 99 7.42 -5.44 -24.76
C SER A 99 6.69 -6.57 -24.01
N ASP A 100 7.43 -7.50 -23.39
CA ASP A 100 6.82 -8.60 -22.64
C ASP A 100 6.01 -8.08 -21.44
N PHE A 101 6.53 -7.08 -20.74
CA PHE A 101 5.82 -6.42 -19.64
C PHE A 101 4.53 -5.74 -20.11
N LEU A 102 4.62 -4.90 -21.16
CA LEU A 102 3.51 -4.10 -21.67
C LEU A 102 2.39 -4.94 -22.29
N LYS A 103 2.74 -6.08 -22.90
CA LYS A 103 1.79 -7.01 -23.52
C LYS A 103 1.15 -8.01 -22.55
N SER A 104 1.51 -7.96 -21.26
CA SER A 104 1.07 -8.95 -20.26
C SER A 104 0.31 -8.30 -19.10
N PRO A 105 -0.96 -7.86 -19.26
CA PRO A 105 -1.77 -7.30 -18.18
C PRO A 105 -1.80 -8.18 -16.92
N SER A 106 -1.92 -9.50 -17.09
CA SER A 106 -1.92 -10.47 -15.98
C SER A 106 -0.61 -10.45 -15.18
N LYS A 107 0.53 -10.23 -15.84
CA LYS A 107 1.83 -10.10 -15.18
C LYS A 107 1.95 -8.77 -14.45
N GLN A 108 1.37 -7.69 -14.97
CA GLN A 108 1.32 -6.42 -14.24
C GLN A 108 0.48 -6.53 -12.95
N ILE A 109 -0.63 -7.27 -12.98
CA ILE A 109 -1.44 -7.59 -11.79
C ILE A 109 -0.65 -8.43 -10.77
N GLN A 110 0.10 -9.43 -11.25
CA GLN A 110 0.97 -10.22 -10.39
C GLN A 110 2.07 -9.36 -9.74
N ILE A 111 2.65 -8.43 -10.50
CA ILE A 111 3.76 -7.57 -10.06
C ILE A 111 3.29 -6.53 -9.05
N ILE A 112 2.12 -5.90 -9.22
CA ILE A 112 1.59 -4.97 -8.21
C ILE A 112 1.28 -5.68 -6.89
N GLY A 113 0.86 -6.96 -6.94
CA GLY A 113 0.74 -7.78 -5.73
C GLY A 113 2.09 -7.92 -5.01
N GLN A 114 3.16 -8.28 -5.73
CA GLN A 114 4.51 -8.35 -5.16
C GLN A 114 5.00 -7.00 -4.64
N TRP A 115 4.68 -5.91 -5.34
CA TRP A 115 5.04 -4.55 -4.93
C TRP A 115 4.39 -4.15 -3.61
N ILE A 116 3.10 -4.45 -3.44
CA ILE A 116 2.37 -4.21 -2.20
C ILE A 116 3.04 -4.97 -1.04
N ASP A 117 3.36 -6.25 -1.23
CA ASP A 117 3.99 -7.08 -0.20
C ASP A 117 5.38 -6.54 0.19
N PHE A 118 6.17 -6.19 -0.83
CA PHE A 118 7.49 -5.63 -0.66
C PHE A 118 7.48 -4.28 0.06
N LEU A 119 6.58 -3.37 -0.33
CA LEU A 119 6.39 -2.10 0.36
C LEU A 119 5.96 -2.34 1.80
N CYS A 120 5.08 -3.30 2.03
CA CYS A 120 4.63 -3.61 3.38
C CYS A 120 5.77 -4.00 4.32
N GLU A 121 6.64 -4.91 3.86
CA GLU A 121 7.82 -5.31 4.62
C GLU A 121 8.78 -4.13 4.81
N ARG A 122 9.04 -3.37 3.75
CA ARG A 122 9.92 -2.20 3.79
C ARG A 122 9.46 -1.14 4.78
N LEU A 123 8.18 -0.77 4.75
CA LEU A 123 7.63 0.25 5.65
C LEU A 123 7.69 -0.22 7.12
N ARG A 124 7.49 -1.52 7.36
CA ARG A 124 7.65 -2.11 8.70
C ARG A 124 9.10 -2.08 9.16
N ASN A 125 10.05 -2.50 8.32
CA ASN A 125 11.48 -2.50 8.64
C ASN A 125 12.02 -1.09 8.91
N ARG A 126 11.36 -0.06 8.38
CA ARG A 126 11.66 1.36 8.66
C ARG A 126 10.88 1.95 9.83
N ASN A 127 10.01 1.19 10.48
CA ASN A 127 9.12 1.64 11.56
C ASN A 127 8.12 2.73 11.12
N PHE A 128 7.73 2.78 9.85
CA PHE A 128 6.73 3.76 9.38
C PHE A 128 5.32 3.35 9.80
N ASN A 129 5.10 2.07 10.07
CA ASN A 129 3.86 1.56 10.63
C ASN A 129 3.54 2.11 12.03
N GLU A 130 4.48 2.73 12.73
CA GLU A 130 4.24 3.42 14.01
C GLU A 130 3.31 4.64 13.86
N TYR A 131 3.19 5.18 12.65
CA TYR A 131 2.34 6.33 12.34
C TYR A 131 0.92 5.92 11.97
N TYR A 132 0.63 4.62 11.84
CA TYR A 132 -0.70 4.14 11.46
C TYR A 132 -1.73 4.51 12.54
N GLY A 133 -2.82 5.11 12.09
CA GLY A 133 -3.87 5.63 12.93
C GLY A 133 -3.67 7.06 13.43
N LYS A 134 -2.52 7.70 13.14
CA LYS A 134 -2.33 9.12 13.42
C LYS A 134 -3.00 9.98 12.36
N ILE A 135 -3.43 11.18 12.76
CA ILE A 135 -3.92 12.19 11.84
C ILE A 135 -2.77 13.15 11.55
N ILE A 136 -2.33 13.21 10.30
CA ILE A 136 -1.29 14.14 9.83
C ILE A 136 -1.92 15.03 8.77
N ASN A 137 -1.88 16.34 8.96
CA ASN A 137 -2.50 17.33 8.07
C ASN A 137 -3.97 17.02 7.75
N GLY A 138 -4.72 16.55 8.75
CA GLY A 138 -6.15 16.22 8.62
C GLY A 138 -6.47 14.86 7.99
N ILE A 139 -5.46 14.04 7.68
CA ILE A 139 -5.64 12.72 7.05
C ILE A 139 -5.18 11.63 8.03
N GLU A 140 -6.04 10.66 8.32
CA GLU A 140 -5.62 9.46 9.06
C GLU A 140 -4.63 8.65 8.20
N ILE A 141 -3.52 8.22 8.78
CA ILE A 141 -2.57 7.34 8.10
C ILE A 141 -3.04 5.90 8.26
N THR A 142 -3.42 5.23 7.18
CA THR A 142 -3.60 3.77 7.20
C THR A 142 -2.46 3.10 6.45
N GLU A 143 -2.32 1.79 6.61
CA GLU A 143 -1.35 1.03 5.82
C GLU A 143 -1.58 1.16 4.32
N SER A 144 -2.82 0.99 3.86
CA SER A 144 -3.15 1.11 2.44
C SER A 144 -2.89 2.51 1.90
N GLY A 145 -3.19 3.55 2.67
CA GLY A 145 -2.81 4.92 2.32
C GLY A 145 -1.28 5.10 2.26
N ALA A 146 -0.54 4.58 3.25
CA ALA A 146 0.92 4.66 3.29
C ALA A 146 1.57 3.90 2.13
N ILE A 147 1.10 2.70 1.80
CA ILE A 147 1.58 1.91 0.65
C ILE A 147 1.29 2.64 -0.67
N ALA A 148 0.10 3.24 -0.82
CA ALA A 148 -0.20 4.06 -1.98
C ALA A 148 0.71 5.31 -2.06
N GLY A 149 0.97 5.96 -0.94
CA GLY A 149 1.91 7.09 -0.87
C GLY A 149 3.34 6.70 -1.25
N ALA A 150 3.83 5.56 -0.73
CA ALA A 150 5.13 5.02 -1.09
C ALA A 150 5.21 4.53 -2.54
N HIS A 151 4.10 4.05 -3.11
CA HIS A 151 4.02 3.73 -4.52
C HIS A 151 4.17 5.00 -5.39
N LEU A 152 3.56 6.12 -5.00
CA LEU A 152 3.63 7.38 -5.74
C LEU A 152 5.02 8.03 -5.72
N VAL A 153 5.63 8.19 -4.53
CA VAL A 153 6.86 9.00 -4.36
C VAL A 153 8.01 8.26 -3.67
N GLY A 154 7.88 6.95 -3.45
CA GLY A 154 8.85 6.15 -2.70
C GLY A 154 8.68 6.27 -1.18
N ASP A 155 9.40 5.40 -0.45
CA ASP A 155 9.48 5.43 1.01
C ASP A 155 10.17 6.70 1.53
N GLY A 156 11.10 7.27 0.77
CA GLY A 156 11.70 8.58 1.08
C GLY A 156 10.66 9.69 1.26
N GLY A 157 9.81 9.89 0.25
CA GLY A 157 8.76 10.92 0.28
C GLY A 157 7.69 10.64 1.34
N LEU A 158 7.32 9.37 1.52
CA LEU A 158 6.43 8.97 2.61
C LEU A 158 7.03 9.30 3.98
N GLY A 159 8.28 8.96 4.21
CA GLY A 159 8.99 9.25 5.46
C GLY A 159 9.05 10.76 5.74
N SER A 160 9.24 11.59 4.71
CA SER A 160 9.20 13.05 4.85
C SER A 160 7.83 13.52 5.31
N PHE A 161 6.76 13.06 4.63
CA PHE A 161 5.38 13.43 4.95
C PHE A 161 4.96 12.99 6.36
N LEU A 162 5.36 11.79 6.78
CA LEU A 162 5.11 11.29 8.12
C LEU A 162 5.91 12.05 9.20
N GLY A 163 6.96 12.78 8.80
CA GLY A 163 7.84 13.49 9.73
C GLY A 163 8.90 12.60 10.39
N VAL A 164 9.23 11.46 9.78
CA VAL A 164 10.23 10.52 10.31
C VAL A 164 11.60 11.21 10.41
N PRO A 165 12.31 11.11 11.56
CA PRO A 165 13.64 11.66 11.71
C PRO A 165 14.60 11.19 10.60
N GLY A 166 15.32 12.13 9.99
CA GLY A 166 16.22 11.88 8.86
C GLY A 166 15.55 11.88 7.48
N PHE A 167 14.22 11.86 7.40
CA PHE A 167 13.48 11.96 6.14
C PHE A 167 12.84 13.33 5.94
N LYS A 168 12.29 13.93 6.99
CA LYS A 168 11.59 15.21 6.93
C LYS A 168 12.42 16.31 6.26
N GLY A 169 11.91 16.85 5.16
CA GLY A 169 12.56 17.91 4.39
C GLY A 169 13.69 17.45 3.46
N ASN A 170 14.07 16.17 3.49
CA ASN A 170 15.15 15.61 2.66
C ASN A 170 14.63 14.94 1.37
N TYR A 171 13.33 14.67 1.29
CA TYR A 171 12.70 13.99 0.16
C TYR A 171 11.49 14.77 -0.35
N LYS A 172 11.21 14.64 -1.64
CA LYS A 172 10.03 15.26 -2.27
C LYS A 172 8.77 14.52 -1.86
N GLU A 173 7.75 15.27 -1.49
CA GLU A 173 6.41 14.75 -1.14
C GLU A 173 5.41 14.84 -2.31
N SER A 174 5.89 15.14 -3.52
CA SER A 174 5.09 15.22 -4.74
C SER A 174 5.78 14.52 -5.90
N ASP A 175 4.99 13.92 -6.78
CA ASP A 175 5.46 13.26 -7.99
C ASP A 175 5.88 14.26 -9.09
N GLY A 176 6.29 13.75 -10.25
CA GLY A 176 6.65 14.57 -11.41
C GLY A 176 5.49 15.38 -12.01
N ASN A 177 4.24 15.05 -11.67
CA ASN A 177 3.03 15.77 -12.08
C ASN A 177 2.51 16.71 -10.98
N ASN A 178 3.30 16.95 -9.94
CA ASN A 178 2.94 17.78 -8.79
C ASN A 178 1.72 17.28 -8.00
N VAL A 179 1.47 15.97 -8.03
CA VAL A 179 0.49 15.30 -7.16
C VAL A 179 1.16 15.07 -5.81
N HIS A 180 0.67 15.77 -4.79
CA HIS A 180 1.14 15.61 -3.42
C HIS A 180 0.72 14.24 -2.84
N ILE A 181 1.62 13.61 -2.09
CA ILE A 181 1.45 12.26 -1.49
C ILE A 181 0.21 12.15 -0.61
N SER A 182 -0.16 13.23 0.08
CA SER A 182 -1.36 13.28 0.92
C SER A 182 -2.63 12.94 0.13
N LYS A 183 -2.70 13.29 -1.16
CA LYS A 183 -3.84 12.92 -2.02
C LYS A 183 -3.96 11.42 -2.20
N TYR A 184 -2.84 10.71 -2.33
CA TYR A 184 -2.84 9.25 -2.47
C TYR A 184 -3.19 8.59 -1.14
N ILE A 185 -2.58 9.04 -0.04
CA ILE A 185 -2.89 8.51 1.30
C ILE A 185 -4.40 8.64 1.56
N ASP A 186 -4.95 9.84 1.37
CA ASP A 186 -6.36 10.11 1.61
C ASP A 186 -7.29 9.29 0.70
N LEU A 187 -6.93 9.11 -0.56
CA LEU A 187 -7.75 8.40 -1.55
C LEU A 187 -7.79 6.88 -1.31
N PHE A 188 -6.66 6.31 -0.86
CA PHE A 188 -6.46 4.87 -0.75
C PHE A 188 -6.46 4.35 0.69
N ASN A 189 -6.92 5.16 1.65
CA ASN A 189 -7.09 4.70 3.02
C ASN A 189 -8.15 3.58 3.15
N TYR A 190 -7.98 2.76 4.18
CA TYR A 190 -8.93 1.73 4.66
C TYR A 190 -9.14 0.50 3.77
N TYR A 191 -8.41 0.33 2.68
CA TYR A 191 -8.38 -0.98 1.99
C TYR A 191 -7.67 -2.02 2.86
N ASP A 192 -8.27 -3.20 2.96
CA ASP A 192 -7.63 -4.37 3.57
C ASP A 192 -6.66 -5.02 2.56
N LEU A 193 -5.38 -5.07 2.90
CA LEU A 193 -4.34 -5.60 2.02
C LEU A 193 -3.95 -7.05 2.33
N GLU A 194 -4.53 -7.68 3.36
CA GLU A 194 -4.38 -9.10 3.73
C GLU A 194 -2.96 -9.54 4.13
N SER A 195 -1.96 -9.40 3.26
CA SER A 195 -0.59 -9.94 3.42
C SER A 195 0.30 -9.16 4.37
N CYS A 196 -0.19 -7.99 4.77
CA CYS A 196 0.66 -6.96 5.28
C CYS A 196 0.94 -7.10 6.78
N CYS A 197 -0.03 -7.64 7.50
CA CYS A 197 0.06 -8.03 8.90
C CYS A 197 -1.28 -8.64 9.31
N ASP A 198 -1.24 -9.69 10.13
CA ASP A 198 -2.42 -10.25 10.80
C ASP A 198 -2.89 -9.30 11.90
N ARG A 199 -3.42 -8.14 11.50
CA ARG A 199 -3.85 -7.08 12.41
C ARG A 199 -5.15 -7.38 13.09
N LYS A 200 -5.96 -8.26 12.50
CA LYS A 200 -7.27 -8.60 13.02
C LYS A 200 -7.12 -9.79 13.96
N ILE A 201 -7.10 -9.50 15.24
CA ILE A 201 -7.22 -10.52 16.28
C ILE A 201 -8.63 -10.53 16.83
N TYR A 202 -9.04 -11.66 17.39
CA TYR A 202 -10.30 -11.79 18.10
C TYR A 202 -10.00 -12.10 19.56
N ILE A 203 -10.52 -11.27 20.46
CA ILE A 203 -10.40 -11.47 21.91
C ILE A 203 -11.71 -12.06 22.42
N LEU A 204 -11.67 -13.21 23.08
CA LEU A 204 -12.86 -13.77 23.72
C LEU A 204 -13.21 -12.96 24.98
N LEU A 205 -14.35 -12.28 24.96
CA LEU A 205 -14.79 -11.42 26.06
C LEU A 205 -15.43 -12.24 27.17
N ARG A 206 -14.92 -12.10 28.39
CA ARG A 206 -15.46 -12.74 29.61
C ARG A 206 -15.76 -11.72 30.69
N ASN A 207 -16.80 -11.97 31.49
CA ASN A 207 -17.09 -11.19 32.69
C ASN A 207 -16.17 -11.61 33.86
N GLN A 208 -16.29 -10.93 35.00
CA GLN A 208 -15.47 -11.17 36.19
C GLN A 208 -15.59 -12.59 36.77
N ILE A 209 -16.63 -13.34 36.39
CA ILE A 209 -16.89 -14.71 36.85
C ILE A 209 -16.56 -15.73 35.72
N GLY A 210 -15.92 -15.28 34.63
CA GLY A 210 -15.41 -16.13 33.55
C GLY A 210 -16.43 -16.52 32.48
N GLN A 211 -17.68 -16.02 32.53
CA GLN A 211 -18.71 -16.31 31.54
C GLN A 211 -18.51 -15.48 30.27
N ILE A 212 -18.78 -16.08 29.11
CA ILE A 212 -18.68 -15.43 27.80
C ILE A 212 -19.71 -14.30 27.70
N VAL A 213 -19.27 -13.13 27.27
CA VAL A 213 -20.10 -11.93 27.12
C VAL A 213 -20.32 -11.64 25.63
N LYS A 214 -21.57 -11.79 25.19
CA LYS A 214 -22.00 -11.66 23.79
C LYS A 214 -22.68 -10.32 23.53
N ASN A 215 -22.60 -9.81 22.30
CA ASN A 215 -23.30 -8.58 21.84
C ASN A 215 -23.12 -7.40 22.79
N LYS A 216 -21.92 -7.27 23.38
CA LYS A 216 -21.64 -6.24 24.38
C LYS A 216 -20.82 -5.14 23.74
N LYS A 217 -21.39 -3.93 23.72
CA LYS A 217 -20.68 -2.71 23.36
C LYS A 217 -19.69 -2.33 24.44
N LEU A 218 -18.48 -2.00 24.01
CA LEU A 218 -17.38 -1.60 24.88
C LEU A 218 -16.43 -0.68 24.13
N THR A 219 -15.64 0.04 24.91
CA THR A 219 -14.58 0.91 24.41
C THR A 219 -13.24 0.28 24.73
N ILE A 220 -12.45 -0.04 23.71
CA ILE A 220 -11.06 -0.52 23.88
C ILE A 220 -10.16 0.70 23.92
N GLN A 221 -9.37 0.81 24.98
CA GLN A 221 -8.21 1.70 25.02
C GLN A 221 -6.95 0.89 24.79
N SER A 222 -6.11 1.31 23.86
CA SER A 222 -4.82 0.66 23.60
C SER A 222 -3.70 1.69 23.57
N GLU A 223 -2.52 1.28 24.00
CA GLU A 223 -1.32 2.11 23.99
C GLU A 223 -0.22 1.39 23.20
N TYR A 224 0.56 2.16 22.44
CA TYR A 224 1.73 1.67 21.72
C TYR A 224 2.91 2.61 21.96
N ASN A 225 4.03 2.03 22.36
CA ASN A 225 5.30 2.72 22.61
C ASN A 225 6.33 2.24 21.59
N GLY A 226 6.44 2.95 20.48
CA GLY A 226 7.37 2.68 19.39
C GLY A 226 8.70 3.41 19.51
N LYS A 227 9.55 3.24 18.49
CA LYS A 227 10.86 3.87 18.38
C LYS A 227 10.76 5.38 18.15
N PHE A 228 9.82 5.80 17.30
CA PHE A 228 9.59 7.19 16.92
C PHE A 228 8.32 7.73 17.56
N GLU A 229 7.30 6.89 17.74
CA GLU A 229 5.99 7.35 18.15
C GLU A 229 5.45 6.62 19.37
N GLN A 230 4.86 7.40 20.27
CA GLN A 230 3.93 6.92 21.28
C GLN A 230 2.51 7.25 20.83
N SER A 231 1.58 6.33 21.03
CA SER A 231 0.19 6.52 20.65
C SER A 231 -0.77 5.84 21.62
N LYS A 232 -1.91 6.48 21.84
CA LYS A 232 -3.06 5.92 22.55
C LYS A 232 -4.26 5.96 21.63
N PHE A 233 -4.99 4.86 21.54
CA PHE A 233 -6.18 4.75 20.71
C PHE A 233 -7.37 4.38 21.57
N THR A 234 -8.54 4.86 21.16
CA THR A 234 -9.81 4.53 21.78
C THR A 234 -10.76 4.13 20.67
N VAL A 235 -11.27 2.90 20.71
CA VAL A 235 -12.15 2.33 19.68
C VAL A 235 -13.37 1.72 20.33
N ASP A 236 -14.55 2.17 19.92
CA ASP A 236 -15.80 1.54 20.27
C ASP A 236 -16.03 0.31 19.39
N THR A 237 -16.36 -0.81 20.01
CA THR A 237 -16.58 -2.09 19.34
C THR A 237 -17.62 -2.92 20.10
N GLU A 238 -18.01 -4.05 19.53
CA GLU A 238 -19.04 -4.96 20.06
C GLU A 238 -18.58 -6.40 19.89
N SER A 239 -18.71 -7.21 20.95
CA SER A 239 -18.47 -8.66 20.84
C SER A 239 -19.58 -9.34 20.05
N ASP A 240 -19.26 -10.37 19.25
CA ASP A 240 -20.25 -11.10 18.47
C ASP A 240 -21.08 -12.11 19.29
N ASP A 241 -21.85 -12.96 18.61
CA ASP A 241 -22.71 -14.00 19.19
C ASP A 241 -21.93 -15.18 19.79
N GLN A 242 -20.64 -15.27 19.50
CA GLN A 242 -19.67 -16.18 20.12
C GLN A 242 -18.89 -15.48 21.25
N GLY A 243 -19.10 -14.17 21.45
CA GLY A 243 -18.39 -13.35 22.41
C GLY A 243 -16.98 -12.98 21.96
N LEU A 244 -16.67 -13.11 20.67
CA LEU A 244 -15.40 -12.69 20.09
C LEU A 244 -15.45 -11.20 19.76
N LEU A 245 -14.41 -10.49 20.17
CA LEU A 245 -14.25 -9.06 20.01
C LEU A 245 -13.20 -8.80 18.91
N PRO A 246 -13.57 -8.20 17.76
CA PRO A 246 -12.60 -7.86 16.74
C PRO A 246 -11.73 -6.68 17.22
N VAL A 247 -10.42 -6.88 17.21
CA VAL A 247 -9.43 -5.85 17.55
C VAL A 247 -8.45 -5.68 16.38
N ILE A 248 -8.19 -4.43 16.01
CA ILE A 248 -7.21 -4.09 14.98
C ILE A 248 -5.93 -3.63 15.67
N ILE A 249 -4.86 -4.43 15.55
CA ILE A 249 -3.51 -4.08 15.97
C ILE A 249 -2.96 -3.02 14.99
N ARG A 250 -2.80 -1.77 15.45
CA ARG A 250 -2.36 -0.66 14.58
C ARG A 250 -0.87 -0.71 14.25
N ALA A 251 -0.03 -1.00 15.24
CA ALA A 251 1.40 -1.20 15.05
C ALA A 251 1.73 -2.69 15.08
N CYS A 252 2.09 -3.26 13.92
CA CYS A 252 2.50 -4.66 13.86
C CYS A 252 3.88 -4.82 14.48
N PRO A 253 4.00 -5.55 15.61
CA PRO A 253 5.31 -5.88 16.14
C PRO A 253 6.05 -6.75 15.13
N HIS A 254 7.38 -6.66 15.08
CA HIS A 254 8.13 -7.84 14.69
C HIS A 254 7.66 -8.95 15.64
N LEU A 255 7.13 -10.05 15.13
CA LEU A 255 6.62 -11.21 15.89
C LEU A 255 7.72 -11.95 16.69
N LYS A 256 8.75 -11.25 17.15
CA LYS A 256 9.69 -11.72 18.16
C LYS A 256 9.25 -11.15 19.51
N ASN A 257 8.52 -11.98 20.25
CA ASN A 257 8.26 -11.89 21.68
C ASN A 257 7.07 -11.02 22.11
N TRP A 258 5.91 -11.66 22.22
CA TRP A 258 4.93 -11.34 23.25
C TRP A 258 4.65 -12.64 24.02
N PHE A 259 4.88 -12.61 25.33
CA PHE A 259 4.37 -13.56 26.33
C PHE A 259 3.17 -12.91 27.02
#